data_AF-A0A497BLJ5-F1
#
_entry.id   AF-A0A497BLJ5-F1
#
_cell.length_a   1.000
_cell.length_b   1.000
_cell.length_c   1.000
_cell.angle_alpha   90.00
_cell.angle_beta   90.00
_cell.angle_gamma   90.00
#
_symmetry.space_group_name_H-M   'P 1'
#
loop_
_entity.id
_entity.type
_entity.pdbx_description
1 polymer ?
#
loop_
_entity_poly.entity_id
_entity_poly.type
_entity_poly.pdbx_seq_one_letter_code
_entity_poly.pdbx_strand_id
1 'polypeptide(L)'
;MTVSSPAFADGGRIPAKYTCSGENMSPPLTWGGQPAATKVFALVVDDPDAPGGVFTHWIVFNLPPDSRQLPEAVPTQEQLSSGALQGENDFGSTGYGGPCPPPGEGVHHYEFTVYALDKT
;
A
#
# COMPACT_ATOMS: atom_id res chain seq x y z
N MET A 1 6.16 9.12 12.65
CA MET A 1 6.44 8.65 11.28
C MET A 1 5.44 9.30 10.35
N THR A 2 5.82 9.58 9.10
CA THR A 2 4.95 10.16 8.07
C THR A 2 5.04 9.31 6.81
N VAL A 3 3.92 9.17 6.10
CA VAL A 3 3.82 8.56 4.78
C VAL A 3 3.10 9.52 3.84
N SER A 4 3.52 9.58 2.58
CA SER A 4 2.94 10.45 1.57
C SER A 4 3.14 9.87 0.17
N SER A 5 2.35 10.34 -0.80
CA SER A 5 2.54 10.06 -2.22
C SER A 5 2.74 11.38 -2.97
N PRO A 6 3.66 11.46 -3.96
CA PRO A 6 3.69 12.58 -4.89
C PRO A 6 2.51 12.55 -5.89
N ALA A 7 1.77 11.44 -5.99
CA ALA A 7 0.71 11.27 -6.98
C ALA A 7 -0.64 11.86 -6.52
N PHE A 8 -0.87 11.97 -5.22
CA PHE A 8 -2.06 12.57 -4.62
C PHE A 8 -1.80 13.01 -3.18
N ALA A 9 -2.53 14.02 -2.73
CA ALA A 9 -2.49 14.48 -1.34
C ALA A 9 -3.26 13.53 -0.41
N ASP A 10 -2.92 13.58 0.87
CA ASP A 10 -3.73 12.96 1.93
C ASP A 10 -5.18 13.50 1.92
N GLY A 11 -6.16 12.60 2.06
CA GLY A 11 -7.57 12.88 1.85
C GLY A 11 -7.96 13.27 0.41
N GLY A 12 -7.01 13.26 -0.53
CA GLY A 12 -7.23 13.58 -1.94
C GLY A 12 -7.81 12.42 -2.73
N ARG A 13 -8.32 12.70 -3.94
CA ARG A 13 -8.77 11.65 -4.85
C ARG A 13 -7.57 10.90 -5.42
N ILE A 14 -7.61 9.58 -5.33
CA ILE A 14 -6.63 8.70 -5.99
C ILE A 14 -6.87 8.78 -7.52
N PRO A 15 -5.86 9.12 -8.34
CA PRO A 15 -5.97 9.15 -9.79
C PRO A 15 -6.40 7.80 -10.37
N ALA A 16 -7.22 7.81 -11.43
CA ALA A 16 -7.75 6.60 -12.06
C ALA A 16 -6.65 5.60 -12.48
N LYS A 17 -5.45 6.08 -12.80
CA LYS A 17 -4.26 5.26 -13.08
C LYS A 17 -3.97 4.21 -12.00
N TYR A 18 -4.25 4.51 -10.72
CA TYR A 18 -3.98 3.62 -9.59
C TYR A 18 -5.21 2.83 -9.14
N THR A 19 -6.32 2.88 -9.89
CA THR A 19 -7.58 2.19 -9.53
C THR A 19 -7.95 1.16 -10.60
N CYS A 20 -8.96 0.33 -10.33
CA CYS A 20 -9.45 -0.66 -11.29
C CYS A 20 -10.05 -0.05 -12.57
N SER A 21 -10.30 1.26 -12.58
CA SER A 21 -10.79 2.00 -13.76
C SER A 21 -9.66 2.45 -14.71
N GLY A 22 -8.40 2.28 -14.32
CA GLY A 22 -7.22 2.60 -15.12
C GLY A 22 -6.23 1.44 -15.18
N GLU A 23 -4.95 1.74 -14.99
CA GLU A 23 -3.86 0.76 -15.11
C GLU A 23 -3.71 -0.15 -13.88
N ASN A 24 -4.42 0.16 -12.79
CA ASN A 24 -4.41 -0.60 -11.54
C ASN A 24 -3.01 -0.83 -10.96
N MET A 25 -2.10 0.12 -11.14
CA MET A 25 -0.74 0.03 -10.60
C MET A 25 -0.64 0.65 -9.20
N SER A 26 0.34 0.22 -8.40
CA SER A 26 0.58 0.84 -7.10
C SER A 26 1.10 2.27 -7.25
N PRO A 27 0.64 3.21 -6.40
CA PRO A 27 1.16 4.57 -6.41
C PRO A 27 2.57 4.63 -5.81
N PRO A 28 3.38 5.63 -6.19
CA PRO A 28 4.64 5.89 -5.51
C PRO A 28 4.37 6.33 -4.07
N LEU A 29 5.07 5.73 -3.12
CA LEU A 29 4.96 6.06 -1.69
C LEU A 29 6.32 6.44 -1.14
N THR A 30 6.35 7.43 -0.26
CA THR A 30 7.56 7.86 0.46
C THR A 30 7.24 7.98 1.94
N TRP A 31 8.18 7.62 2.80
CA TRP A 31 8.02 7.74 4.24
C TRP A 31 9.30 8.15 4.96
N GLY A 32 9.14 8.65 6.18
CA GLY A 32 10.25 9.08 7.03
C GLY A 32 9.84 9.33 8.48
N GLY A 33 10.82 9.72 9.30
CA GLY A 33 10.61 9.94 10.73
C GLY A 33 10.38 8.64 11.51
N GLN A 34 11.00 7.54 11.07
CA GLN A 34 11.02 6.27 11.77
C GLN A 34 11.96 6.32 12.98
N PRO A 35 11.69 5.53 14.05
CA PRO A 35 12.61 5.38 15.17
C PRO A 35 13.98 4.84 14.75
N ALA A 36 15.05 5.20 15.48
CA ALA A 36 16.38 4.67 15.22
C ALA A 36 16.49 3.13 15.39
N ALA A 37 15.57 2.53 16.16
CA ALA A 37 15.52 1.09 16.40
C ALA A 37 14.84 0.28 15.27
N THR A 38 14.37 0.94 14.21
CA THR A 38 13.72 0.25 13.08
C THR A 38 14.67 -0.68 12.36
N LYS A 39 14.28 -1.96 12.26
CA LYS A 39 15.03 -3.00 11.54
C LYS A 39 14.40 -3.39 10.22
N VAL A 40 13.07 -3.31 10.12
CA VAL A 40 12.33 -3.57 8.89
C VAL A 40 11.10 -2.69 8.82
N PHE A 41 10.57 -2.49 7.60
CA PHE A 41 9.26 -1.89 7.39
C PHE A 41 8.25 -2.91 6.86
N ALA A 42 6.99 -2.61 7.11
CA ALA A 42 5.86 -3.21 6.43
C ALA A 42 4.91 -2.11 5.92
N LEU A 43 4.16 -2.40 4.87
CA LEU A 43 3.07 -1.59 4.33
C LEU A 43 1.82 -2.45 4.31
N VAL A 44 0.71 -1.88 4.78
CA VAL A 44 -0.63 -2.42 4.55
C VAL A 44 -1.48 -1.31 3.93
N VAL A 45 -2.27 -1.65 2.92
CA VAL A 45 -3.27 -0.77 2.33
C VAL A 45 -4.64 -1.37 2.56
N ASP A 46 -5.49 -0.65 3.28
CA ASP A 46 -6.82 -1.11 3.70
C ASP A 46 -7.92 -0.19 3.19
N ASP A 47 -9.09 -0.75 2.88
CA ASP A 47 -10.36 -0.05 2.64
C ASP A 47 -11.32 -0.38 3.79
N PRO A 48 -11.46 0.49 4.80
CA PRO A 48 -12.38 0.26 5.92
C PRO A 48 -13.85 0.43 5.57
N ASP A 49 -14.17 1.00 4.40
CA ASP A 49 -15.54 1.30 3.96
C ASP A 49 -16.13 0.16 3.12
N ALA A 50 -15.37 -0.90 2.84
CA ALA A 50 -15.86 -2.02 2.05
C ALA A 50 -17.07 -2.73 2.72
N PRO A 51 -18.07 -3.19 1.95
CA PRO A 51 -19.34 -3.71 2.51
C PRO A 51 -19.21 -4.91 3.46
N GLY A 52 -18.10 -5.66 3.35
CA GLY A 52 -17.80 -6.84 4.18
C GLY A 52 -16.99 -6.54 5.45
N GLY A 53 -16.69 -5.28 5.73
CA GLY A 53 -15.67 -4.85 6.69
C GLY A 53 -14.38 -4.45 5.97
N VAL A 54 -13.29 -4.33 6.73
CA VAL A 54 -11.99 -3.91 6.18
C VAL A 54 -11.56 -4.84 5.03
N PHE A 55 -11.20 -4.26 3.89
CA PHE A 55 -10.68 -4.97 2.74
C PHE A 55 -9.20 -4.60 2.50
N THR A 56 -8.33 -5.59 2.55
CA THR A 56 -6.88 -5.43 2.39
C THR A 56 -6.53 -5.44 0.90
N HIS A 57 -6.04 -4.31 0.41
CA HIS A 57 -5.66 -4.08 -0.99
C HIS A 57 -4.21 -4.44 -1.31
N TRP A 58 -3.31 -4.31 -0.33
CA TRP A 58 -1.89 -4.56 -0.55
C TRP A 58 -1.15 -4.82 0.76
N ILE A 59 -0.28 -5.83 0.77
CA ILE A 59 0.60 -6.16 1.89
C ILE A 59 2.04 -6.27 1.37
N VAL A 60 2.96 -5.52 1.97
CA VAL A 60 4.40 -5.64 1.75
C VAL A 60 5.09 -5.72 3.09
N PHE A 61 6.04 -6.65 3.28
CA PHE A 61 6.76 -6.80 4.54
C PHE A 61 8.22 -7.18 4.30
N ASN A 62 9.03 -7.15 5.35
CA ASN A 62 10.48 -7.32 5.28
C ASN A 62 11.18 -6.31 4.36
N LEU A 63 10.66 -5.09 4.26
CA LEU A 63 11.36 -3.99 3.59
C LEU A 63 12.62 -3.61 4.40
N PRO A 64 13.78 -3.43 3.75
CA PRO A 64 15.04 -3.08 4.41
C PRO A 64 14.96 -1.83 5.30
N PRO A 65 15.76 -1.71 6.37
CA PRO A 65 15.70 -0.60 7.34
C PRO A 65 16.09 0.76 6.75
N ASP A 66 16.78 0.78 5.61
CA ASP A 66 17.13 1.97 4.83
C ASP A 66 16.08 2.33 3.78
N SER A 67 15.04 1.51 3.58
CA SER A 67 13.95 1.81 2.67
C SER A 67 13.17 3.06 3.11
N ARG A 68 12.98 4.00 2.19
CA ARG A 68 12.23 5.25 2.39
C ARG A 68 11.10 5.43 1.39
N GLN A 69 10.94 4.47 0.47
CA GLN A 69 9.97 4.57 -0.59
C GLN A 69 9.63 3.21 -1.18
N LEU A 70 8.45 3.16 -1.81
CA LEU A 70 8.13 2.21 -2.85
C LEU A 70 7.91 2.99 -4.15
N PRO A 71 8.52 2.56 -5.26
CA PRO A 71 8.29 3.20 -6.54
C PRO A 71 6.84 2.99 -6.98
N GLU A 72 6.40 3.79 -7.96
CA GLU A 72 5.18 3.48 -8.71
C GLU A 72 5.31 2.11 -9.38
N ALA A 73 4.19 1.40 -9.56
CA ALA A 73 4.11 0.15 -10.30
C ALA A 73 5.05 -0.95 -9.77
N VAL A 74 5.08 -1.13 -8.45
CA VAL A 74 5.73 -2.29 -7.82
C VAL A 74 5.19 -3.59 -8.46
N PRO A 75 6.06 -4.47 -8.97
CA PRO A 75 5.62 -5.68 -9.66
C PRO A 75 4.80 -6.62 -8.78
N THR A 76 3.82 -7.28 -9.38
CA THR A 76 2.99 -8.33 -8.77
C THR A 76 3.77 -9.64 -8.70
N GLN A 77 4.55 -9.83 -7.62
CA GLN A 77 5.36 -11.03 -7.39
C GLN A 77 5.62 -11.24 -5.89
N GLU A 78 5.77 -12.48 -5.43
CA GLU A 78 5.93 -12.79 -4.01
C GLU A 78 7.15 -12.13 -3.35
N GLN A 79 8.28 -12.04 -4.07
CA GLN A 79 9.51 -11.46 -3.57
C GLN A 79 10.05 -10.39 -4.51
N LEU A 80 10.27 -9.17 -3.98
CA LEU A 80 10.83 -8.04 -4.72
C LEU A 80 12.36 -8.13 -4.81
N SER A 81 12.94 -7.36 -5.73
CA SER A 81 14.40 -7.27 -5.88
C SER A 81 15.13 -6.72 -4.64
N SER A 82 14.42 -6.00 -3.77
CA SER A 82 14.90 -5.54 -2.47
C SER A 82 14.98 -6.64 -1.40
N GLY A 83 14.49 -7.85 -1.69
CA GLY A 83 14.33 -8.94 -0.73
C GLY A 83 13.02 -8.88 0.06
N ALA A 84 12.26 -7.78 -0.04
CA ALA A 84 10.93 -7.64 0.57
C ALA A 84 9.94 -8.65 -0.02
N LEU A 85 8.94 -9.00 0.78
CA LEU A 85 7.91 -9.98 0.42
C LEU A 85 6.55 -9.30 0.29
N GLN A 86 5.69 -9.84 -0.56
CA GLN A 86 4.30 -9.42 -0.72
C GLN A 86 3.37 -10.53 -0.23
N GLY A 87 2.41 -10.17 0.63
CA GLY A 87 1.42 -11.10 1.17
C GLY A 87 0.22 -11.28 0.22
N GLU A 88 -0.55 -12.34 0.44
CA GLU A 88 -1.87 -12.50 -0.17
C GLU A 88 -2.83 -11.45 0.41
N ASN A 89 -3.51 -10.71 -0.46
CA ASN A 89 -4.50 -9.70 -0.12
C ASN A 89 -5.93 -10.26 -0.25
N ASP A 90 -6.97 -9.45 0.01
CA ASP A 90 -8.35 -9.93 -0.02
C ASP A 90 -8.90 -10.19 -1.45
N PHE A 91 -8.12 -9.88 -2.49
CA PHE A 91 -8.39 -10.37 -3.86
C PHE A 91 -7.92 -11.82 -4.07
N GLY A 92 -7.27 -12.45 -3.09
CA GLY A 92 -6.68 -13.79 -3.21
C GLY A 92 -5.42 -13.81 -4.10
N SER A 93 -4.71 -12.68 -4.17
CA SER A 93 -3.48 -12.54 -4.96
C SER A 93 -2.40 -11.78 -4.19
N THR A 94 -1.15 -11.90 -4.60
CA THR A 94 -0.07 -11.06 -4.07
C THR A 94 0.03 -9.76 -4.85
N GLY A 95 0.60 -8.72 -4.23
CA GLY A 95 0.77 -7.41 -4.86
C GLY A 95 -0.40 -6.46 -4.63
N TYR A 96 -0.37 -5.33 -5.34
CA TYR A 96 -1.37 -4.27 -5.21
C TYR A 96 -2.60 -4.57 -6.06
N GLY A 97 -3.77 -4.54 -5.44
CA GLY A 97 -5.05 -4.37 -6.13
C GLY A 97 -5.62 -2.99 -5.80
N GLY A 98 -5.92 -2.17 -6.79
CA GLY A 98 -6.37 -0.80 -6.57
C GLY A 98 -7.84 -0.66 -6.18
N PRO A 99 -8.25 0.57 -5.80
CA PRO A 99 -9.64 0.92 -5.52
C PRO A 99 -10.62 0.42 -6.59
N CYS A 100 -11.66 -0.27 -6.15
CA CYS A 100 -12.74 -0.73 -7.03
C CYS A 100 -14.09 -0.78 -6.29
N PRO A 101 -14.56 0.35 -5.72
CA PRO A 101 -15.78 0.35 -4.94
C PRO A 101 -16.99 0.00 -5.83
N PRO A 102 -17.98 -0.77 -5.33
CA PRO A 102 -19.18 -1.08 -6.08
C PRO A 102 -19.96 0.19 -6.48
N PRO A 103 -20.64 0.19 -7.64
CA PRO A 103 -21.44 1.32 -8.07
C PRO A 103 -22.52 1.66 -7.04
N GLY A 104 -22.55 2.91 -6.56
CA GLY A 104 -23.59 3.41 -5.65
C GLY A 104 -23.22 3.41 -4.16
N GLU A 105 -22.08 2.85 -3.76
CA GLU A 105 -21.61 2.82 -2.35
C GLU A 105 -21.00 4.16 -1.87
N GLY A 106 -20.89 5.16 -2.76
CA GLY A 106 -20.35 6.46 -2.41
C GLY A 106 -18.82 6.52 -2.46
N VAL A 107 -18.21 7.19 -1.49
CA VAL A 107 -16.75 7.40 -1.43
C VAL A 107 -16.17 6.47 -0.37
N HIS A 108 -15.24 5.63 -0.80
CA HIS A 108 -14.41 4.81 0.08
C HIS A 108 -13.08 5.52 0.36
N HIS A 109 -12.53 5.28 1.54
CA HIS A 109 -11.20 5.68 1.96
C HIS A 109 -10.23 4.52 1.80
N TYR A 110 -8.99 4.84 1.45
CA TYR A 110 -7.92 3.85 1.29
C TYR A 110 -6.75 4.29 2.17
N GLU A 111 -6.48 3.52 3.21
CA GLU A 111 -5.50 3.83 4.25
C GLU A 111 -4.16 3.19 3.91
N PHE A 112 -3.15 4.00 3.59
CA PHE A 112 -1.79 3.52 3.34
C PHE A 112 -0.98 3.60 4.64
N THR A 113 -0.78 2.48 5.32
CA THR A 113 -0.10 2.44 6.62
C THR A 113 1.28 1.81 6.53
N VAL A 114 2.32 2.59 6.86
CA VAL A 114 3.70 2.09 6.98
C VAL A 114 4.05 1.83 8.44
N TYR A 115 4.46 0.61 8.72
CA TYR A 115 4.91 0.16 10.03
C TYR A 115 6.45 0.13 10.07
N ALA A 116 7.01 0.65 11.15
CA ALA A 116 8.43 0.57 11.45
C ALA A 116 8.64 -0.41 12.61
N LEU A 117 9.25 -1.57 12.34
CA LEU A 117 9.30 -2.71 13.25
C LEU A 117 10.73 -2.93 13.78
N ASP A 118 10.84 -3.41 15.02
CA ASP A 118 12.12 -3.68 15.71
C ASP A 118 12.62 -5.12 15.53
N LYS A 119 11.81 -5.96 14.86
CA LYS A 119 12.06 -7.36 14.52
C LYS A 119 11.25 -7.76 13.30
N THR A 120 11.66 -8.87 12.68
CA THR A 120 10.94 -9.60 11.63
C THR A 120 10.03 -10.65 12.25
#